data_AF-A0A066VLG9-F1
#
_entry.id   AF-A0A066VLG9-F1
#
_cell.length_a   1.000
_cell.length_b   1.000
_cell.length_c   1.000
_cell.angle_alpha   90.00
_cell.angle_beta   90.00
_cell.angle_gamma   90.00
#
_symmetry.space_group_name_H-M   'P 1'
#
loop_
_entity.id
_entity.type
_entity.pdbx_description
1 polymer ?
#
loop_
_entity_poly.entity_id
_entity_poly.type
_entity_poly.pdbx_seq_one_letter_code
_entity_poly.pdbx_strand_id
1 'polypeptide(L)' 'FKCTSCPASFARNHDLRRHARIHLAVKPFACNDCGKPFSRKDALKRHILVK' A
#
# COMPACT_ATOMS: atom_id res chain seq x y z
N PHE A 1 5.51 12.51 -11.19
CA PHE A 1 5.92 12.53 -9.76
C PHE A 1 6.99 11.46 -9.53
N LYS A 2 8.19 11.84 -9.10
CA LYS A 2 9.35 10.94 -8.98
C LYS A 2 9.55 10.50 -7.52
N CYS A 3 9.91 9.24 -7.29
CA CYS A 3 10.38 8.78 -5.99
C CYS A 3 11.82 9.27 -5.76
N THR A 4 12.14 9.63 -4.52
CA THR A 4 13.49 10.05 -4.12
C THR A 4 14.33 8.88 -3.60
N SER A 5 13.71 7.77 -3.20
CA SER A 5 14.38 6.59 -2.64
C SER A 5 14.59 5.47 -3.66
N CYS A 6 14.05 5.60 -4.88
CA CYS A 6 14.28 4.66 -5.98
C CYS A 6 13.97 5.30 -7.35
N PRO A 7 14.31 4.65 -8.48
CA PRO A 7 14.07 5.20 -9.83
C PRO A 7 12.59 5.29 -10.26
N ALA A 8 11.64 4.85 -9.42
CA ALA A 8 10.24 4.79 -9.78
C ALA A 8 9.62 6.18 -10.02
N SER A 9 8.81 6.28 -11.07
CA SER A 9 8.08 7.49 -11.43
C SER A 9 6.60 7.18 -11.68
N PHE A 10 5.74 8.11 -11.28
CA PHE A 10 4.29 7.94 -11.27
C PHE A 10 3.61 9.11 -11.97
N ALA A 11 2.50 8.82 -12.68
CA ALA A 11 1.70 9.84 -13.35
C ALA A 11 0.97 10.77 -12.37
N ARG A 12 0.61 10.29 -11.18
CA ARG A 12 -0.17 11.04 -10.17
C ARG A 12 0.51 11.07 -8.82
N ASN A 13 0.28 12.14 -8.04
CA ASN A 13 0.88 12.31 -6.72
C ASN A 13 0.42 11.20 -5.74
N HIS A 14 -0.87 10.86 -5.75
CA HIS A 14 -1.39 9.82 -4.84
C HIS A 14 -0.76 8.44 -5.09
N ASP A 15 -0.34 8.15 -6.33
CA ASP A 15 0.37 6.93 -6.66
C ASP A 15 1.79 6.93 -6.08
N LEU A 16 2.51 8.06 -6.18
CA LEU A 16 3.80 8.23 -5.50
C LEU A 16 3.66 8.12 -3.98
N ARG A 17 2.67 8.78 -3.37
CA ARG A 17 2.41 8.69 -1.92
C ARG A 17 2.08 7.26 -1.49
N ARG A 18 1.31 6.53 -2.32
CA ARG A 18 1.05 5.10 -2.09
C ARG A 18 2.34 4.30 -2.16
N HIS A 19 3.15 4.53 -3.18
CA HIS A 19 4.41 3.84 -3.38
C HIS A 19 5.39 4.09 -2.23
N ALA A 20 5.50 5.31 -1.71
CA ALA A 20 6.41 5.64 -0.60
C ALA A 20 6.20 4.77 0.65
N ARG A 21 4.99 4.22 0.84
CA ARG A 21 4.70 3.28 1.94
C ARG A 21 5.54 2.00 1.89
N ILE A 22 6.06 1.59 0.73
CA ILE A 22 6.94 0.43 0.63
C ILE A 22 8.30 0.71 1.30
N HIS A 23 8.81 1.93 1.18
CA HIS A 23 10.10 2.32 1.76
C HIS A 23 10.02 2.45 3.28
N LEU A 24 8.87 2.88 3.79
CA LEU A 24 8.63 2.99 5.22
C LEU A 24 8.13 1.68 5.85
N ALA A 25 7.94 0.62 5.04
CA ALA A 25 7.31 -0.63 5.44
C ALA A 25 5.94 -0.47 6.14
N VAL A 26 5.26 0.67 5.93
CA VAL A 26 4.00 0.99 6.61
C VAL A 26 2.84 0.24 5.94
N LYS A 27 2.11 -0.52 6.76
CA LYS A 27 0.91 -1.25 6.36
C LYS A 27 -0.27 -0.79 7.21
N PRO A 28 -0.94 0.31 6.84
CA PRO A 28 -1.92 0.97 7.70
C PRO A 28 -3.27 0.25 7.75
N PHE A 29 -3.44 -0.82 6.97
CA PHE A 29 -4.66 -1.61 6.93
C PHE A 29 -4.37 -2.99 7.49
N ALA A 30 -5.17 -3.48 8.41
CA ALA A 30 -5.07 -4.83 8.92
C ALA A 30 -6.42 -5.54 8.79
N CYS A 31 -6.39 -6.85 8.57
CA CYS A 31 -7.61 -7.65 8.63
C CYS A 31 -8.01 -7.86 10.10
N ASN A 32 -9.27 -7.57 10.44
CA ASN A 32 -9.74 -7.67 11.81
C ASN A 32 -9.77 -9.13 12.32
N ASP A 33 -10.07 -10.11 11.44
CA ASP A 33 -10.19 -11.51 11.88
C ASP A 33 -8.84 -12.22 12.05
N CYS A 34 -7.84 -11.87 11.23
CA CYS A 34 -6.55 -12.59 11.24
C CYS A 34 -5.33 -11.70 11.49
N GLY A 35 -5.51 -10.40 11.73
CA GLY A 35 -4.43 -9.45 12.01
C GLY A 35 -3.48 -9.17 10.83
N LYS A 36 -3.64 -9.84 9.68
CA LYS A 36 -2.70 -9.73 8.55
C LYS A 36 -2.64 -8.28 8.04
N PRO A 37 -1.45 -7.66 7.95
CA PRO A 37 -1.30 -6.28 7.54
C PRO A 37 -1.17 -6.13 6.02
N PHE A 38 -1.73 -5.05 5.48
CA PHE A 38 -1.78 -4.69 4.06
C PHE A 38 -1.33 -3.26 3.85
N SER A 39 -0.54 -3.05 2.80
CA SER A 39 -0.13 -1.72 2.35
C SER A 39 -1.22 -0.98 1.59
N ARG A 40 -2.35 -1.62 1.24
CA ARG A 40 -3.41 -1.03 0.42
C ARG A 40 -4.79 -1.50 0.85
N LYS A 41 -5.77 -0.58 0.81
CA LYS A 41 -7.18 -0.87 1.13
C LYS A 41 -7.80 -1.89 0.17
N ASP A 42 -7.49 -1.81 -1.13
CA ASP A 42 -8.00 -2.77 -2.12
C ASP A 42 -7.43 -4.18 -1.94
N ALA A 43 -6.18 -4.29 -1.46
CA ALA A 43 -5.58 -5.58 -1.11
C ALA A 43 -6.28 -6.21 0.11
N LEU A 44 -6.56 -5.41 1.16
CA LEU A 44 -7.37 -5.86 2.29
C LEU A 44 -8.78 -6.26 1.86
N LYS A 45 -9.45 -5.43 1.04
CA LYS A 45 -10.81 -5.72 0.53
C LYS A 45 -10.87 -7.05 -0.22
N ARG A 46 -9.88 -7.31 -1.08
CA ARG A 46 -9.79 -8.58 -1.79
C ARG A 46 -9.62 -9.73 -0.80
N HIS A 47 -8.68 -9.59 0.14
CA HIS A 47 -8.43 -10.60 1.17
C HIS A 47 -9.68 -10.94 2.00
N ILE A 48 -10.49 -9.96 2.40
CA ILE A 48 -11.72 -10.23 3.16
C ILE A 48 -12.87 -10.77 2.29
N LEU A 49 -12.85 -10.53 0.98
CA LEU A 49 -13.92 -10.92 0.07
C LEU A 49 -13.78 -12.36 -0.43
N VAL A 50 -12.55 -12.85 -0.61
CA VAL A 50 -12.25 -14.24 -1.00
C VAL A 50 -11.92 -15.14 0.21
N LYS A 51 -12.20 -14.64 1.41
CA LYS A 51 -11.99 -15.38 2.66
C LYS A 51 -13.10 -16.38 2.90
#